data_AF-A0A966I6A0-F1
#
_entry.id   AF-A0A966I6A0-F1
#
_cell.length_a   1.000
_cell.length_b   1.000
_cell.length_c   1.000
_cell.angle_alpha   90.00
_cell.angle_beta   90.00
_cell.angle_gamma   90.00
#
_symmetry.space_group_name_H-M   'P 1'
#
loop_
_entity.id
_entity.type
_entity.pdbx_description
1 polymer ?
#
loop_
_entity_poly.entity_id
_entity_poly.type
_entity_poly.pdbx_seq_one_letter_code
_entity_poly.pdbx_strand_id
1 'polypeptide(L)'
;MYETPNRILTPEPIETKKFHDANDAWEHINSIYTSAIAFLRSKFQAVLTHQLGHQRYRAFYPEIRLTTTKYDQIDSRLSFGHVPGPGRYSITVTR
;
A
#
# COMPACT_ATOMS: atom_id res chain seq x y z
N MET A 1 -13.85 -28.81 -21.66
CA MET A 1 -13.45 -28.75 -20.24
C MET A 1 -12.70 -27.44 -20.07
N TYR A 2 -13.42 -26.33 -19.82
CA TYR A 2 -12.79 -25.02 -19.69
C TYR A 2 -12.36 -24.87 -18.23
N GLU A 3 -11.05 -24.77 -17.99
CA GLU A 3 -10.52 -24.40 -16.68
C GLU A 3 -11.08 -23.04 -16.29
N THR A 4 -11.91 -23.00 -15.27
CA THR A 4 -12.37 -21.75 -14.66
C THR A 4 -11.11 -20.98 -14.21
N PRO A 5 -10.91 -19.71 -14.61
CA PRO A 5 -9.77 -18.95 -14.12
C PRO A 5 -9.85 -18.93 -12.60
N ASN A 6 -8.80 -19.42 -11.94
CA ASN A 6 -8.71 -19.45 -10.49
C ASN A 6 -8.73 -18.00 -9.97
N ARG A 7 -9.94 -17.52 -9.63
CA ARG A 7 -10.25 -16.12 -9.30
C ARG A 7 -9.41 -15.71 -8.11
N ILE A 8 -8.47 -14.79 -8.27
CA ILE A 8 -7.65 -14.31 -7.14
C ILE A 8 -8.54 -13.45 -6.24
N LEU A 9 -8.57 -13.76 -4.94
CA LEU A 9 -9.24 -12.96 -3.94
C LEU A 9 -8.24 -11.97 -3.32
N THR A 10 -8.66 -10.72 -3.22
CA THR A 10 -7.89 -9.61 -2.65
C THR A 10 -8.71 -8.90 -1.58
N PRO A 11 -8.09 -8.16 -0.65
CA PRO A 11 -8.83 -7.28 0.24
C PRO A 11 -9.64 -6.25 -0.57
N GLU A 12 -10.70 -5.73 0.03
CA GLU A 12 -11.45 -4.60 -0.55
C GLU A 12 -10.50 -3.42 -0.80
N PRO A 13 -10.47 -2.87 -2.02
CA PRO A 13 -9.55 -1.81 -2.37
C PRO A 13 -9.95 -0.52 -1.64
N ILE A 14 -9.00 0.05 -0.92
CA ILE A 14 -9.13 1.38 -0.33
C ILE A 14 -8.58 2.40 -1.34
N GLU A 15 -9.39 3.41 -1.69
CA GLU A 15 -9.03 4.39 -2.70
C GLU A 15 -7.81 5.22 -2.33
N THR A 16 -7.02 5.58 -3.34
CA THR A 16 -5.90 6.51 -3.20
C THR A 16 -6.44 7.93 -2.98
N LYS A 17 -5.90 8.63 -1.97
CA LYS A 17 -6.30 10.00 -1.63
C LYS A 17 -5.10 10.95 -1.61
N LYS A 18 -5.36 12.23 -1.86
CA LYS A 18 -4.39 13.30 -1.69
C LYS A 18 -4.58 13.91 -0.31
N PHE A 19 -3.46 14.21 0.35
CA PHE A 19 -3.44 14.80 1.68
C PHE A 19 -2.51 16.02 1.69
N HIS A 20 -2.85 16.99 2.51
CA HIS A 20 -2.01 18.16 2.80
C HIS A 20 -1.45 18.15 4.22
N ASP A 21 -1.99 17.28 5.08
CA ASP A 21 -1.45 16.98 6.41
C ASP A 21 -0.74 15.61 6.41
N ALA A 22 0.40 15.53 7.10
CA ALA A 22 1.21 14.32 7.14
C ALA A 22 0.58 13.21 8.01
N ASN A 23 -0.13 13.58 9.08
CA ASN A 23 -0.79 12.61 9.96
C ASN A 23 -1.99 11.99 9.26
N ASP A 24 -2.80 12.78 8.56
CA ASP A 24 -3.93 12.26 7.77
C ASP A 24 -3.45 11.25 6.71
N ALA A 25 -2.34 11.56 6.04
CA ALA A 25 -1.72 10.65 5.07
C ALA A 25 -1.27 9.35 5.74
N TRP A 26 -0.60 9.46 6.89
CA TRP A 26 -0.12 8.31 7.66
C TRP A 26 -1.28 7.41 8.13
N GLU A 27 -2.33 7.99 8.70
CA GLU A 27 -3.52 7.24 9.13
C GLU A 27 -4.15 6.47 7.98
N HIS A 28 -4.27 7.10 6.81
CA HIS A 28 -4.81 6.45 5.61
C HIS A 28 -3.93 5.27 5.16
N ILE A 29 -2.62 5.47 5.06
CA ILE A 29 -1.67 4.41 4.68
C ILE A 29 -1.67 3.26 5.69
N ASN A 30 -1.72 3.57 6.99
CA ASN A 30 -1.81 2.56 8.04
C ASN A 30 -3.11 1.75 7.96
N SER A 31 -4.23 2.38 7.57
CA SER A 31 -5.50 1.68 7.34
C SER A 31 -5.41 0.67 6.19
N ILE A 32 -4.74 1.04 5.09
CA ILE A 32 -4.51 0.15 3.94
C ILE A 32 -3.66 -1.04 4.35
N TYR A 33 -2.55 -0.77 5.04
CA TYR A 33 -1.65 -1.82 5.53
C TYR A 33 -2.36 -2.79 6.49
N THR A 34 -3.13 -2.25 7.43
CA THR A 34 -3.87 -3.04 8.42
C THR A 34 -4.93 -3.92 7.75
N SER A 35 -5.66 -3.39 6.76
CA SER A 35 -6.64 -4.15 5.97
C SER A 35 -5.98 -5.32 5.22
N ALA A 36 -4.84 -5.06 4.56
CA ALA A 36 -4.08 -6.10 3.86
C ALA A 36 -3.61 -7.22 4.80
N ILE A 37 -3.07 -6.89 5.97
CA ILE A 37 -2.66 -7.86 6.97
C ILE A 37 -3.85 -8.66 7.51
N ALA A 38 -4.93 -7.97 7.89
CA ALA A 38 -6.12 -8.60 8.44
C ALA A 38 -6.70 -9.62 7.45
N PHE A 39 -6.78 -9.25 6.17
CA PHE A 39 -7.21 -10.15 5.10
C PHE A 39 -6.33 -11.41 5.01
N LEU A 40 -5.01 -11.25 4.90
CA LEU A 40 -4.11 -12.40 4.77
C LEU A 40 -4.17 -13.32 5.98
N ARG A 41 -4.20 -12.75 7.20
CA ARG A 41 -4.30 -13.53 8.44
C ARG A 41 -5.61 -14.31 8.50
N SER A 42 -6.73 -13.68 8.19
CA SER A 42 -8.05 -14.32 8.19
C SER A 42 -8.12 -15.47 7.17
N LYS A 43 -7.67 -15.25 5.93
CA LYS A 43 -7.70 -16.29 4.89
C LYS A 43 -6.72 -17.42 5.18
N PHE A 44 -5.54 -17.11 5.70
CA PHE A 44 -4.59 -18.13 6.14
C PHE A 44 -5.17 -19.01 7.24
N GLN A 45 -5.80 -18.42 8.26
CA GLN A 45 -6.47 -19.16 9.32
C GLN A 45 -7.59 -20.06 8.77
N ALA A 46 -8.41 -19.55 7.85
CA ALA A 46 -9.49 -20.31 7.24
C ALA A 46 -9.00 -21.52 6.41
N VAL A 47 -7.84 -21.38 5.75
CA VAL A 47 -7.21 -22.49 5.01
C VAL A 47 -6.77 -23.60 5.97
N LEU A 48 -6.22 -23.24 7.13
CA LEU A 48 -5.81 -24.22 8.15
C LEU A 48 -7.00 -24.97 8.77
N THR A 49 -8.13 -24.29 8.99
CA THR A 49 -9.28 -24.88 9.68
C THR A 49 -10.23 -25.66 8.78
N HIS A 50 -10.47 -25.20 7.55
CA HIS A 50 -11.60 -25.67 6.73
C HIS A 50 -11.22 -26.47 5.49
N GLN A 51 -9.93 -26.82 5.28
CA GLN A 51 -9.46 -27.52 4.06
C GLN A 51 -10.11 -26.94 2.80
N LEU A 52 -10.16 -25.61 2.74
CA LEU A 52 -10.70 -24.87 1.60
C LEU A 52 -9.92 -25.31 0.35
N GLY A 53 -10.64 -25.55 -0.76
CA GLY A 53 -10.03 -25.92 -2.04
C GLY A 53 -9.00 -24.91 -2.54
N HIS A 54 -8.35 -25.20 -3.68
CA HIS A 54 -7.27 -24.41 -4.26
C HIS A 54 -7.67 -22.95 -4.63
N GLN A 55 -7.75 -22.08 -3.63
CA GLN A 55 -8.09 -20.67 -3.75
C GLN A 55 -6.83 -19.81 -3.62
N ARG A 56 -6.65 -18.86 -4.54
CA ARG A 56 -5.52 -17.92 -4.50
C ARG A 56 -5.93 -16.66 -3.75
N TYR A 57 -5.13 -16.27 -2.75
CA TYR A 57 -5.29 -15.04 -1.99
C TYR A 57 -4.09 -14.12 -2.25
N ARG A 58 -4.33 -12.82 -2.39
CA ARG A 58 -3.27 -11.82 -2.59
C ARG A 58 -3.61 -10.54 -1.83
N ALA A 59 -2.60 -9.92 -1.22
CA ALA A 59 -2.69 -8.56 -0.71
C ALA A 59 -1.45 -7.78 -1.13
N PHE A 60 -1.47 -6.47 -0.95
CA PHE A 60 -0.45 -5.55 -1.46
C PHE A 60 0.02 -4.61 -0.36
N TYR A 61 1.28 -4.19 -0.42
CA TYR A 61 1.77 -3.08 0.41
C TYR A 61 1.17 -1.75 -0.07
N PRO A 62 0.88 -0.80 0.83
CA PRO A 62 0.47 0.55 0.45
C PRO A 62 1.61 1.30 -0.25
N GLU A 63 1.25 2.22 -1.14
CA GLU A 63 2.16 3.18 -1.78
C GLU A 63 1.99 4.57 -1.17
N ILE A 64 3.09 5.25 -0.86
CA ILE A 64 3.13 6.69 -0.58
C ILE A 64 3.71 7.41 -1.79
N ARG A 65 3.18 8.60 -2.07
CA ARG A 65 3.60 9.40 -3.23
C ARG A 65 3.71 10.88 -2.90
N LEU A 66 4.85 11.47 -3.27
CA LEU A 66 5.16 12.88 -3.10
C LEU A 66 5.14 13.62 -4.45
N THR A 67 4.30 14.66 -4.49
CA THR A 67 4.10 15.71 -5.50
C THR A 67 4.97 16.97 -5.39
N THR A 68 6.10 17.18 -6.09
CA THR A 68 6.71 18.54 -6.13
C THR A 68 6.68 19.15 -7.52
N THR A 69 6.28 20.42 -7.61
CA THR A 69 6.13 21.19 -8.86
C THR A 69 7.16 22.32 -9.00
N LYS A 70 7.98 22.57 -7.97
CA LYS A 70 8.94 23.68 -7.94
C LYS A 70 10.34 23.18 -7.59
N TYR A 71 11.34 23.90 -8.08
CA TYR A 71 12.70 23.80 -7.56
C TYR A 71 12.74 24.54 -6.22
N ASP A 72 12.91 23.80 -5.14
CA ASP A 72 13.16 24.40 -3.83
C ASP A 72 14.68 24.43 -3.60
N GLN A 73 15.18 25.51 -2.98
CA GLN A 73 16.60 25.56 -2.64
C GLN A 73 16.88 24.56 -1.52
N ILE A 74 17.75 23.60 -1.81
CA ILE A 74 18.18 22.61 -0.83
C ILE A 74 19.07 23.32 0.21
N ASP A 75 18.64 23.37 1.47
CA ASP A 75 19.49 23.81 2.58
C ASP A 75 20.59 22.76 2.78
N SER A 76 21.82 23.09 2.40
CA SER A 76 22.97 22.18 2.44
C SER A 76 23.35 21.72 3.85
N ARG A 77 22.78 22.34 4.91
CA ARG A 77 22.97 21.89 6.30
C ARG A 77 22.12 20.68 6.65
N LEU A 78 21.08 20.38 5.86
CA LEU A 78 20.23 19.20 6.03
C LEU A 78 20.71 18.08 5.10
N SER A 79 21.27 17.03 5.68
CA SER A 79 21.73 15.86 4.91
C SER A 79 20.58 15.06 4.26
N PHE A 80 19.33 15.28 4.68
CA PHE A 80 18.14 14.56 4.21
C PHE A 80 16.89 15.45 4.22
N GLY A 81 15.77 14.92 3.72
CA GLY A 81 14.49 15.65 3.68
C GLY A 81 14.31 16.56 2.46
N HIS A 82 15.17 16.42 1.45
CA HIS A 82 15.09 17.14 0.20
C HIS A 82 14.95 16.19 -0.99
N VAL A 83 14.41 16.70 -2.08
CA VAL A 83 14.31 16.03 -3.38
C VAL A 83 15.07 16.83 -4.43
N PRO A 84 15.69 16.19 -5.45
CA PRO A 84 16.57 16.86 -6.40
C PRO A 84 15.87 17.86 -7.33
N GLY A 85 14.54 17.79 -7.45
CA GLY A 85 13.77 18.74 -8.26
C GLY A 85 12.30 18.36 -8.40
N PRO A 86 11.55 19.12 -9.22
CA PRO A 86 10.16 18.83 -9.57
C PRO A 86 10.00 17.41 -10.07
N GLY A 87 8.97 16.71 -9.61
CA GLY A 87 8.76 15.32 -9.95
C GLY A 87 7.81 14.59 -9.01
N ARG A 88 7.55 13.34 -9.37
CA ARG A 88 6.76 12.40 -8.60
C ARG A 88 7.68 11.34 -8.03
N TYR A 89 7.71 11.26 -6.70
CA TYR A 89 8.47 10.26 -5.97
C TYR A 89 7.48 9.30 -5.32
N SER A 90 7.70 7.99 -5.39
CA SER A 90 6.85 7.02 -4.69
C SER A 90 7.63 5.85 -4.14
N ILE A 91 7.07 5.24 -3.10
CA ILE A 91 7.64 4.09 -2.41
C ILE A 91 6.51 3.25 -1.82
N THR A 92 6.71 1.93 -1.80
CA THR A 92 5.84 1.02 -1.03
C THR A 92 6.31 0.94 0.42
N VAL A 93 5.38 0.98 1.37
CA VAL A 93 5.72 1.08 2.80
C VAL A 93 5.25 -0.15 3.58
N THR A 94 6.09 -0.56 4.52
CA THR A 94 5.80 -1.55 5.57
C THR A 94 6.35 -1.03 6.90
N ARG A 95 6.01 -1.70 8.01
CA ARG A 95 6.33 -1.25 9.38
C ARG A 95 7.70 -1.73 9.84
#